data_AF-A0A7V1AP95-F1
#
_entry.id   AF-A0A7V1AP95-F1
#
_cell.length_a   1.000
_cell.length_b   1.000
_cell.length_c   1.000
_cell.angle_alpha   90.00
_cell.angle_beta   90.00
_cell.angle_gamma   90.00
#
_symmetry.space_group_name_H-M   'P 1'
#
loop_
_entity.id
_entity.type
_entity.pdbx_description
1 polymer ?
#
loop_
_entity_poly.entity_id
_entity_poly.type
_entity_poly.pdbx_seq_one_letter_code
_entity_poly.pdbx_strand_id
1 'polypeptide(L)'
;YWVRVAEMYESVKIIRQACEAMPDGDAKETVPRNIKVPAGEYYMHTESPRGELGYYIISDGGKTANRIKVRSPAYSNLSILSSIAPGVMIADLVAIIGSLDIVLGEIDR
;
A
#
# COMPACT_ATOMS: atom_id res chain seq x y z
N TYR A 1 4.07 -17.77 1.01
CA TYR A 1 4.58 -18.21 -0.31
C TYR A 1 3.45 -18.50 -1.29
N TRP A 2 2.68 -19.59 -1.12
CA TRP A 2 1.65 -20.02 -2.08
C TRP A 2 0.63 -18.93 -2.45
N VAL A 3 0.16 -18.17 -1.46
CA VAL A 3 -0.77 -17.05 -1.69
C VAL A 3 -0.18 -16.00 -2.63
N ARG A 4 1.07 -15.57 -2.40
CA ARG A 4 1.75 -14.58 -3.25
C ARG A 4 1.90 -15.06 -4.70
N VAL A 5 2.20 -16.35 -4.88
CA VAL A 5 2.27 -16.94 -6.23
C VAL A 5 0.90 -16.94 -6.90
N ALA A 6 -0.16 -17.29 -6.18
CA ALA A 6 -1.53 -17.23 -6.70
C ALA A 6 -1.95 -15.79 -7.06
N GLU A 7 -1.62 -14.81 -6.22
CA GLU A 7 -1.86 -13.38 -6.48
C GLU A 7 -1.16 -12.91 -7.75
N MET A 8 0.04 -13.40 -8.07
CA MET A 8 0.72 -13.08 -9.33
C MET A 8 -0.08 -13.58 -10.55
N TYR A 9 -0.59 -14.82 -10.49
CA TYR A 9 -1.42 -15.36 -11.58
C TYR A 9 -2.74 -14.60 -11.74
N GLU A 10 -3.39 -14.26 -10.63
CA GLU A 10 -4.63 -13.48 -10.68
C GLU A 10 -4.37 -12.05 -11.18
N SER A 11 -3.25 -11.42 -10.80
CA SER A 11 -2.83 -10.12 -11.31
C SER A 11 -2.68 -10.15 -12.83
N VAL A 12 -2.04 -11.18 -13.39
CA VAL A 12 -1.92 -11.36 -14.85
C VAL A 12 -3.29 -11.50 -15.51
N LYS A 13 -4.22 -12.23 -14.89
CA LYS A 13 -5.57 -12.39 -15.39
C LYS A 13 -6.34 -11.06 -15.40
N ILE A 14 -6.27 -10.28 -14.33
CA ILE A 14 -6.90 -8.95 -14.24
C ILE A 14 -6.32 -8.00 -15.29
N ILE A 15 -4.99 -8.01 -15.50
CA ILE A 15 -4.33 -7.19 -16.53
C ILE A 15 -4.88 -7.53 -17.92
N ARG A 16 -5.02 -8.81 -18.26
CA ARG A 16 -5.58 -9.23 -19.56
C ARG A 16 -7.02 -8.75 -19.74
N GLN A 17 -7.85 -8.92 -18.73
CA GLN A 17 -9.24 -8.43 -18.73
C GLN A 17 -9.31 -6.91 -18.92
N ALA A 18 -8.45 -6.16 -18.22
CA ALA A 18 -8.38 -4.71 -18.34
C ALA A 18 -7.92 -4.25 -19.73
N CYS A 19 -6.99 -4.98 -20.36
CA CYS A 19 -6.58 -4.71 -21.74
C CYS A 19 -7.69 -4.98 -22.76
N GLU A 20 -8.47 -6.05 -22.59
CA GLU A 20 -9.58 -6.39 -23.47
C GLU A 20 -10.77 -5.42 -23.32
N ALA A 21 -11.03 -4.97 -22.09
CA ALA A 21 -12.13 -4.05 -21.76
C ALA A 21 -11.72 -2.57 -21.80
N MET A 22 -10.55 -2.24 -22.34
CA MET A 22 -10.02 -0.88 -22.32
C MET A 22 -10.89 0.04 -23.20
N PRO A 23 -11.48 1.11 -22.65
CA PRO A 23 -12.23 2.07 -23.45
C PRO A 23 -11.28 2.91 -24.30
N ASP A 24 -11.74 3.29 -25.50
CA ASP A 24 -11.05 4.26 -26.34
C ASP A 24 -11.10 5.67 -25.70
N GLY A 25 -10.00 6.42 -25.78
CA GLY A 25 -9.90 7.78 -25.25
C GLY A 25 -8.47 8.28 -25.11
N ASP A 26 -8.29 9.57 -24.85
CA ASP A 26 -6.97 10.12 -24.50
C ASP A 26 -6.71 9.92 -23.00
N ALA A 27 -5.65 9.18 -22.68
CA ALA A 27 -5.21 8.95 -21.30
C ALA A 27 -4.64 10.21 -20.62
N LYS A 28 -4.45 11.31 -21.36
CA LYS A 28 -3.83 12.56 -20.88
C LYS A 28 -4.84 13.61 -20.43
N GLU A 29 -5.95 13.19 -19.83
CA GLU A 29 -6.88 14.13 -19.22
C GLU A 29 -6.11 15.01 -18.22
N THR A 30 -6.07 16.32 -18.50
CA THR A 30 -5.15 17.23 -17.81
C THR A 30 -5.73 17.58 -16.44
N VAL A 31 -5.22 16.94 -15.40
CA VAL A 31 -5.57 17.28 -14.02
C VAL A 31 -5.06 18.71 -13.72
N PRO A 32 -5.89 19.62 -13.19
CA PRO A 32 -5.45 20.96 -12.80
C PRO A 32 -4.30 20.87 -11.80
N ARG A 33 -3.22 21.63 -12.05
CA ARG A 33 -2.03 21.65 -11.18
C ARG A 33 -2.33 22.07 -9.74
N ASN A 34 -3.42 22.81 -9.53
CA ASN A 34 -3.91 23.24 -8.22
C ASN A 34 -5.28 22.61 -7.96
N ILE A 35 -5.30 21.62 -7.07
CA ILE A 35 -6.53 21.01 -6.57
C ILE A 35 -6.80 21.63 -5.19
N LYS A 36 -7.95 22.29 -5.02
CA LYS A 36 -8.38 22.78 -3.72
C LYS A 36 -9.09 21.64 -2.99
N VAL A 37 -8.45 21.10 -1.97
CA VAL A 37 -9.05 20.06 -1.13
C VAL A 37 -10.05 20.72 -0.18
N PRO A 38 -11.28 20.21 -0.01
CA PRO A 38 -12.21 20.77 0.96
C PRO A 38 -11.68 20.61 2.39
N ALA A 39 -12.11 21.51 3.29
CA ALA A 39 -11.74 21.40 4.69
C ALA A 39 -12.40 20.16 5.33
N GLY A 40 -11.62 19.37 6.07
CA GLY A 40 -12.10 18.15 6.70
C GLY A 40 -11.01 17.10 6.91
N GLU A 41 -11.44 15.98 7.46
CA GLU A 41 -10.64 14.78 7.65
C GLU A 41 -11.06 13.70 6.66
N TYR A 42 -10.07 13.06 6.03
CA TYR A 42 -10.28 12.06 5.01
C TYR A 42 -9.40 10.86 5.28
N TYR A 43 -9.98 9.66 5.22
CA TYR A 43 -9.24 8.41 5.17
C TYR A 43 -9.55 7.68 3.87
N MET A 44 -8.52 7.32 3.13
CA MET A 44 -8.63 6.44 1.97
C MET A 44 -7.62 5.32 2.11
N HIS A 45 -8.02 4.11 1.72
CA HIS A 45 -7.14 2.97 1.67
C HIS A 45 -7.18 2.30 0.30
N THR A 46 -6.09 1.63 -0.04
CA THR A 46 -5.94 0.81 -1.25
C THR A 46 -5.25 -0.50 -0.89
N GLU A 47 -5.50 -1.56 -1.65
CA GLU A 47 -4.79 -2.82 -1.47
C GLU A 47 -3.44 -2.75 -2.18
N SER A 48 -2.36 -2.82 -1.40
CA SER A 48 -1.01 -2.98 -1.95
C SER A 48 -0.63 -4.47 -1.94
N PRO A 49 0.45 -4.88 -2.64
CA PRO A 49 0.94 -6.27 -2.57
C PRO A 49 1.36 -6.74 -1.16
N ARG A 50 1.41 -5.82 -0.18
CA ARG A 50 1.80 -6.08 1.23
C ARG A 50 0.62 -6.02 2.20
N GLY A 51 -0.57 -5.68 1.70
CA GLY A 51 -1.77 -5.42 2.49
C GLY A 51 -2.29 -3.99 2.35
N GLU A 52 -3.15 -3.59 3.28
CA GLU A 52 -3.82 -2.28 3.27
C GLU A 52 -2.84 -1.10 3.40
N LEU A 53 -2.72 -0.28 2.36
CA LEU A 53 -2.04 1.01 2.39
C LEU A 53 -3.07 2.12 2.60
N GLY A 54 -2.95 2.84 3.71
CA GLY A 54 -3.90 3.90 4.08
C GLY A 54 -3.27 5.28 4.10
N TYR A 55 -4.05 6.30 3.75
CA TYR A 55 -3.72 7.71 3.87
C TYR A 55 -4.80 8.42 4.66
N TYR A 56 -4.41 8.99 5.80
CA TYR A 56 -5.24 9.87 6.60
C TYR A 56 -4.78 11.31 6.42
N ILE A 57 -5.68 12.16 5.93
CA ILE A 57 -5.38 13.53 5.53
C ILE A 57 -6.30 14.49 6.29
N ILE A 58 -5.73 15.55 6.84
CA ILE A 58 -6.47 16.68 7.41
C ILE A 58 -6.20 17.90 6.55
N SER A 59 -7.24 18.54 6.05
CA SER A 59 -7.18 19.78 5.26
C SER A 59 -7.98 20.89 5.94
N ASP A 60 -7.46 22.10 5.88
CA ASP A 60 -8.12 23.34 6.29
C ASP A 60 -8.79 24.09 5.12
N GLY A 61 -8.85 23.47 3.93
CA GLY A 61 -9.34 24.12 2.71
C GLY A 61 -8.26 24.90 1.94
N GLY A 62 -7.02 24.88 2.42
CA GLY A 62 -5.85 25.50 1.80
C GLY A 62 -5.28 24.73 0.60
N LYS A 63 -4.11 25.15 0.13
CA LYS A 63 -3.39 24.50 -0.99
C LYS A 63 -2.59 23.27 -0.57
N THR A 64 -2.36 23.11 0.73
CA THR A 64 -1.53 22.05 1.32
C THR A 64 -2.32 21.35 2.41
N ALA A 65 -2.16 20.03 2.53
CA ALA A 65 -2.71 19.31 3.67
C ALA A 65 -2.02 19.78 4.96
N ASN A 66 -2.81 19.99 6.01
CA ASN A 66 -2.31 20.31 7.34
C ASN A 66 -1.59 19.10 7.94
N ARG A 67 -2.15 17.89 7.73
CA ARG A 67 -1.57 16.63 8.15
C ARG A 67 -1.75 15.56 7.09
N ILE A 68 -0.73 14.74 6.90
CA ILE A 68 -0.80 13.49 6.15
C ILE A 68 -0.17 12.41 7.04
N LYS A 69 -0.95 11.40 7.40
CA LYS A 69 -0.46 10.18 8.05
C LYS A 69 -0.64 9.01 7.10
N VAL A 70 0.46 8.32 6.82
CA VAL A 70 0.43 7.08 6.06
C VAL A 70 0.34 5.90 7.03
N ARG A 71 -0.58 4.98 6.76
CA ARG A 71 -0.69 3.66 7.39
C ARG A 71 0.01 2.66 6.48
N SER A 72 1.23 2.29 6.87
CA SER A 72 2.08 1.33 6.15
C SER A 72 1.67 -0.10 6.49
N PRO A 73 1.30 -0.95 5.51
CA PRO A 73 1.12 -2.37 5.75
C PRO A 73 2.39 -3.03 6.26
N ALA A 74 3.57 -2.63 5.78
CA ALA A 74 4.83 -3.20 6.23
C ALA A 74 5.09 -2.93 7.73
N TYR A 75 4.75 -1.74 8.22
CA TYR A 75 4.88 -1.38 9.64
C TYR A 75 3.97 -2.26 10.52
N SER A 76 2.70 -2.41 10.13
CA SER A 76 1.74 -3.25 10.84
C SER A 76 2.16 -4.72 10.83
N ASN A 77 2.57 -5.25 9.67
CA ASN A 77 2.99 -6.65 9.54
C ASN A 77 4.24 -6.94 10.37
N LEU A 78 5.20 -6.02 10.47
CA LEU A 78 6.42 -6.21 11.26
C LEU A 78 6.13 -6.32 12.78
N SER A 79 5.04 -5.72 13.27
CA SER A 79 4.72 -5.71 14.70
C SER A 79 4.51 -7.11 15.29
N ILE A 80 4.10 -8.08 14.48
CA ILE A 80 3.89 -9.47 14.90
C ILE A 80 5.20 -10.22 15.14
N LEU A 81 6.33 -9.71 14.64
CA LEU A 81 7.63 -10.39 14.71
C LEU A 81 8.01 -10.75 16.15
N SER A 82 7.72 -9.86 17.10
CA SER A 82 7.96 -10.09 18.53
C SER A 82 7.22 -11.31 19.10
N SER A 83 6.10 -11.69 18.49
CA SER A 83 5.26 -12.82 18.91
C SER A 83 5.65 -14.13 18.22
N ILE A 84 6.17 -14.08 16.99
CA ILE A 84 6.49 -15.28 16.19
C ILE A 84 7.97 -15.65 16.14
N ALA A 85 8.86 -14.72 16.50
CA ALA A 85 10.31 -14.94 16.54
C ALA A 85 10.82 -15.71 17.79
N PRO A 86 10.19 -15.67 18.98
CA PRO A 86 10.73 -16.39 20.14
C PRO A 86 10.79 -17.91 19.91
N GLY A 87 11.94 -18.51 20.21
CA GLY A 87 12.15 -19.96 20.13
C GLY A 87 12.58 -20.51 18.77
N VAL A 88 12.73 -19.66 17.74
CA VAL A 88 13.23 -20.05 16.42
C VAL A 88 14.76 -19.87 16.31
N MET A 89 15.38 -20.49 15.32
CA MET A 89 16.82 -20.28 15.06
C MET A 89 17.05 -18.91 14.39
N ILE A 90 18.27 -18.37 14.53
CA ILE A 90 18.65 -17.11 13.86
C ILE A 90 18.49 -17.23 12.32
N ALA A 91 18.73 -18.42 11.76
CA ALA A 91 18.51 -18.68 10.33
C ALA A 91 17.02 -18.55 9.94
N ASP A 92 16.11 -19.05 10.79
CA ASP A 92 14.67 -18.98 10.55
C ASP A 92 14.14 -17.55 10.68
N LEU A 93 14.76 -16.73 11.51
CA LEU A 93 14.39 -15.31 11.65
C LEU A 93 14.49 -14.57 10.31
N VAL A 94 15.51 -14.87 9.50
CA VAL A 94 15.68 -14.28 8.16
C VAL A 94 14.53 -14.71 7.24
N ALA A 95 14.14 -15.99 7.28
CA ALA A 95 13.03 -16.50 6.50
C ALA A 95 11.68 -15.90 6.93
N ILE A 96 11.46 -15.72 8.24
CA ILE A 96 10.27 -15.07 8.78
C ILE A 96 10.19 -13.62 8.31
N ILE A 97 11.26 -12.84 8.45
CA ILE A 97 11.30 -11.44 7.99
C ILE A 97 11.06 -11.35 6.48
N GLY A 98 11.69 -12.23 5.70
CA GLY A 98 11.47 -12.31 4.25
C GLY A 98 10.03 -12.67 3.89
N SER A 99 9.35 -13.49 4.69
CA SER A 99 7.96 -13.87 4.47
C SER A 99 6.96 -12.74 4.72
N LEU A 100 7.29 -11.79 5.61
CA LEU A 100 6.49 -10.59 5.88
C LEU A 100 6.66 -9.52 4.79
N ASP A 101 7.71 -9.63 3.97
CA ASP A 101 7.96 -8.78 2.80
C ASP A 101 8.06 -7.29 3.14
N ILE A 102 8.96 -6.98 4.09
CA ILE A 102 9.14 -5.62 4.62
C ILE A 102 9.95 -4.73 3.69
N VAL A 103 9.63 -3.43 3.68
CA VAL A 103 10.42 -2.38 3.01
C VAL A 103 10.68 -1.28 4.02
N LEU A 104 11.95 -1.07 4.38
CA LEU A 104 12.32 -0.16 5.47
C LEU A 104 11.91 1.29 5.20
N GLY A 105 11.97 1.76 3.95
CA GLY A 105 11.50 3.10 3.59
C GLY A 105 9.98 3.30 3.74
N GLU A 106 9.20 2.21 3.85
CA GLU A 106 7.78 2.29 4.16
C GLU A 106 7.51 2.36 5.67
N ILE A 107 8.44 1.87 6.48
CA ILE A 107 8.34 1.73 7.94
C ILE A 107 8.84 3.00 8.64
N ASP A 108 9.86 3.66 8.08
CA ASP A 108 10.55 4.84 8.65
C ASP A 108 9.76 6.18 8.52
N ARG A 109 8.43 6.13 8.36
CA ARG A 109 7.58 7.29 7.99
C ARG A 109 6.90 8.01 9.16
#